data_AF-A0AA96J364-F1
#
_entry.id   AF-A0AA96J364-F1
#
_cell.length_a   1.000
_cell.length_b   1.000
_cell.length_c   1.000
_cell.angle_alpha   90.00
_cell.angle_beta   90.00
_cell.angle_gamma   90.00
#
_symmetry.space_group_name_H-M   'P 1'
#
loop_
_entity.id
_entity.type
_entity.pdbx_description
1 polymer ?
#
loop_
_entity_poly.entity_id
_entity_poly.type
_entity_poly.pdbx_seq_one_letter_code
_entity_poly.pdbx_strand_id
1 'polypeptide(L)' 'MRVDVINERCSLMYVNEVIFEITPKIRKTIIQVISEECPEIPRIRIASILDREIKRTTTPVVRRNFLATINYSLR' A
#
# COMPACT_ATOMS: atom_id res chain seq x y z
N MET A 1 -4.06 1.19 -11.23
CA MET A 1 -4.04 1.99 -9.98
C MET A 1 -3.39 3.35 -10.19
N ARG A 2 -4.02 4.44 -9.73
CA ARG A 2 -3.40 5.78 -9.68
C ARG A 2 -2.61 5.93 -8.38
N VAL A 3 -1.30 5.68 -8.43
CA VAL A 3 -0.44 5.62 -7.22
C VAL A 3 -0.49 6.93 -6.43
N ASP A 4 -0.56 8.08 -7.09
CA ASP A 4 -0.55 9.39 -6.41
C ASP A 4 -1.83 9.62 -5.59
N VAL A 5 -3.00 9.19 -6.09
CA VAL A 5 -4.28 9.27 -5.35
C VAL A 5 -4.24 8.39 -4.11
N ILE A 6 -3.70 7.17 -4.22
CA ILE A 6 -3.57 6.28 -3.07
C ILE A 6 -2.55 6.82 -2.07
N ASN A 7 -1.44 7.36 -2.57
CA ASN A 7 -0.45 8.00 -1.72
C ASN A 7 -1.05 9.21 -0.99
N GLU A 8 -1.88 10.03 -1.61
CA GLU A 8 -2.56 11.13 -0.91
C GLU A 8 -3.58 10.60 0.12
N ARG A 9 -4.42 9.63 -0.25
CA ARG A 9 -5.40 9.05 0.69
C ARG A 9 -4.75 8.32 1.86
N CYS A 10 -3.59 7.72 1.65
CA CYS A 10 -2.80 7.12 2.73
C CYS A 10 -2.03 8.17 3.56
N SER A 11 -1.85 9.42 3.11
CA SER A 11 -1.03 10.42 3.85
C SER A 11 -1.78 10.98 5.03
N LEU A 12 -3.10 11.02 4.92
CA LEU A 12 -4.03 11.36 6.01
C LEU A 12 -3.86 10.44 7.23
N MET A 13 -3.27 9.27 7.07
CA MET A 13 -3.06 8.26 8.13
C MET A 13 -1.59 8.13 8.54
N TYR A 14 -0.68 8.68 7.76
CA TYR A 14 0.76 8.63 7.97
C TYR A 14 1.35 10.03 7.83
N VAL A 15 1.65 10.65 8.96
CA VAL A 15 2.33 11.95 9.00
C VAL A 15 3.70 11.87 8.31
N ASN A 16 4.34 10.70 8.35
CA ASN A 16 5.65 10.48 7.75
C ASN A 16 5.54 9.89 6.34
N GLU A 17 6.30 10.46 5.40
CA GLU A 17 6.44 9.94 4.04
C GLU A 17 7.20 8.60 3.99
N VAL A 18 7.89 8.25 5.07
CA VAL A 18 8.67 7.02 5.20
C VAL A 18 7.91 6.00 6.04
N ILE A 19 7.74 4.81 5.49
CA ILE A 19 7.16 3.66 6.17
C ILE A 19 8.28 2.98 6.96
N PHE A 20 8.25 3.13 8.27
CA PHE A 20 9.14 2.41 9.21
C PHE A 20 8.53 1.09 9.69
N GLU A 21 7.21 1.10 9.90
CA GLU A 21 6.45 -0.05 10.37
C GLU A 21 5.04 0.00 9.78
N ILE A 22 4.55 -1.14 9.28
CA ILE A 22 3.17 -1.28 8.80
C ILE A 22 2.36 -1.99 9.88
N THR A 23 1.62 -1.20 10.66
CA THR A 23 0.71 -1.77 11.66
C THR A 23 -0.51 -2.42 10.99
N PRO A 24 -1.22 -3.32 11.68
CA PRO A 24 -2.45 -3.94 11.15
C PRO A 24 -3.52 -2.92 10.72
N LYS A 25 -3.62 -1.79 11.41
CA LYS A 25 -4.56 -0.70 11.08
C LYS A 25 -4.22 -0.06 9.75
N ILE A 26 -2.93 0.23 9.53
CA ILE A 26 -2.48 0.74 8.25
C ILE A 26 -2.74 -0.28 7.17
N ARG A 27 -2.31 -1.52 7.38
CA ARG A 27 -2.44 -2.59 6.37
C ARG A 27 -3.87 -2.67 5.85
N LYS A 28 -4.85 -2.69 6.78
CA LYS A 28 -6.28 -2.69 6.44
C LYS A 28 -6.68 -1.46 5.63
N THR A 29 -6.13 -0.29 5.95
CA THR A 29 -6.39 0.96 5.24
C THR A 29 -5.83 0.94 3.82
N ILE A 30 -4.58 0.51 3.63
CA ILE A 30 -3.97 0.39 2.30
C ILE A 30 -4.80 -0.57 1.43
N ILE A 31 -5.19 -1.73 1.98
CA ILE A 31 -6.06 -2.68 1.28
C ILE A 31 -7.38 -2.01 0.88
N GLN A 32 -8.02 -1.30 1.80
CA GLN A 32 -9.30 -0.63 1.54
C GLN A 32 -9.16 0.41 0.42
N VAL A 33 -8.18 1.30 0.50
CA VAL A 33 -7.95 2.36 -0.49
C VAL A 33 -7.65 1.77 -1.87
N ILE A 34 -6.76 0.76 -1.94
CA ILE A 34 -6.47 0.08 -3.22
C ILE A 34 -7.73 -0.61 -3.77
N SER A 35 -8.53 -1.24 -2.91
CA SER A 35 -9.76 -1.93 -3.34
C SER A 35 -10.82 -0.98 -3.89
N GLU A 36 -10.85 0.26 -3.40
CA GLU A 36 -11.74 1.31 -3.91
C GLU A 36 -11.25 1.89 -5.24
N GLU A 37 -9.92 2.05 -5.40
CA GLU A 37 -9.32 2.56 -6.64
C GLU A 37 -9.22 1.51 -7.75
N CYS A 38 -9.22 0.23 -7.40
CA CYS A 38 -9.12 -0.90 -8.31
C CYS A 38 -10.15 -1.98 -7.94
N PRO A 39 -11.46 -1.70 -8.11
CA PRO A 39 -12.54 -2.62 -7.73
C PRO A 39 -12.51 -3.94 -8.51
N GLU A 40 -11.84 -3.99 -9.65
CA GLU A 40 -11.62 -5.18 -10.46
C GLU A 40 -10.64 -6.18 -9.82
N ILE A 41 -9.81 -5.74 -8.87
CA ILE A 41 -8.81 -6.59 -8.23
C ILE A 41 -9.39 -7.18 -6.94
N PRO A 42 -9.40 -8.51 -6.77
CA PRO A 42 -9.87 -9.13 -5.53
C PRO A 42 -9.09 -8.64 -4.31
N ARG A 43 -9.80 -8.28 -3.23
CA ARG A 43 -9.19 -7.83 -1.96
C ARG A 43 -8.15 -8.81 -1.41
N ILE A 44 -8.37 -10.11 -1.61
CA ILE A 44 -7.45 -11.19 -1.20
C ILE A 44 -6.11 -11.08 -1.96
N ARG A 45 -6.14 -10.78 -3.27
CA ARG A 45 -4.92 -10.57 -4.07
C ARG A 45 -4.16 -9.34 -3.61
N ILE A 46 -4.87 -8.24 -3.35
CA ILE A 46 -4.28 -7.00 -2.80
C ILE A 46 -3.60 -7.27 -1.46
N ALA A 47 -4.30 -7.96 -0.53
CA ALA A 47 -3.77 -8.30 0.78
C ALA A 47 -2.52 -9.19 0.69
N SER A 48 -2.55 -10.22 -0.16
CA SER A 48 -1.41 -11.13 -0.37
C SER A 48 -0.18 -10.42 -0.92
N ILE A 49 -0.35 -9.54 -1.92
CA ILE A 49 0.74 -8.74 -2.47
C ILE A 49 1.29 -7.78 -1.42
N LEU A 50 0.41 -7.08 -0.70
CA LEU A 50 0.81 -6.16 0.36
C LEU A 50 1.64 -6.88 1.43
N ASP A 51 1.20 -8.05 1.90
CA ASP A 51 1.93 -8.85 2.88
C ASP A 51 3.30 -9.30 2.37
N ARG A 52 3.39 -9.65 1.08
CA ARG A 52 4.66 -10.00 0.46
C ARG A 52 5.62 -8.81 0.40
N GLU A 53 5.13 -7.63 0.00
CA GLU A 53 5.96 -6.43 -0.07
C GLU A 53 6.35 -5.92 1.31
N ILE A 54 5.48 -6.04 2.33
CA ILE A 54 5.83 -5.77 3.74
C ILE A 54 7.01 -6.65 4.17
N LYS A 55 6.95 -7.97 3.92
CA LYS A 55 8.01 -8.91 4.30
C LYS A 55 9.34 -8.65 3.58
N ARG A 56 9.30 -8.13 2.35
CA ARG A 56 10.48 -7.76 1.57
C ARG A 56 11.10 -6.43 2.01
N THR A 57 10.29 -5.57 2.63
CA THR A 57 10.74 -4.26 3.09
C THR A 57 11.47 -4.42 4.42
N THR A 58 12.80 -4.51 4.36
CA THR A 58 13.68 -4.63 5.55
C THR A 58 14.22 -3.29 6.03
N THR A 59 14.04 -2.23 5.24
CA THR A 59 14.48 -0.87 5.53
C THR A 59 13.33 0.11 5.42
N PRO A 60 13.39 1.26 6.12
CA PRO A 60 12.43 2.32 5.92
C PRO A 60 12.33 2.71 4.44
N VAL A 61 11.11 2.77 3.91
CA VAL A 61 10.87 3.00 2.48
C VAL A 61 9.93 4.18 2.30
N VAL A 62 10.21 5.02 1.29
CA VAL A 62 9.29 6.08 0.89
C VAL A 62 7.98 5.45 0.45
N ARG A 63 6.89 5.87 1.07
CA ARG A 63 5.53 5.34 0.87
C ARG A 63 5.10 5.31 -0.58
N ARG A 64 5.42 6.36 -1.34
CA ARG A 64 5.15 6.41 -2.79
C ARG A 64 5.87 5.28 -3.54
N ASN A 65 7.13 5.01 -3.22
CA ASN A 65 7.90 3.93 -3.83
C ASN A 65 7.34 2.57 -3.44
N PHE A 66 6.97 2.39 -2.17
CA PHE A 66 6.32 1.17 -1.70
C PHE A 66 5.00 0.89 -2.44
N LEU A 67 4.14 1.91 -2.57
CA LEU A 67 2.88 1.82 -3.31
C LEU A 67 3.11 1.59 -4.82
N ALA A 68 4.19 2.12 -5.39
CA ALA A 68 4.57 1.84 -6.78
C ALA A 68 4.99 0.36 -6.97
N THR A 69 5.72 -0.23 -6.02
CA THR A 69 6.06 -1.67 -6.04
C THR A 69 4.81 -2.55 -5.94
N ILE A 70 3.85 -2.16 -5.09
CA ILE A 70 2.54 -2.83 -5.01
C ILE A 70 1.79 -2.70 -6.33
N ASN A 71 1.77 -1.51 -6.95
CA ASN A 71 1.14 -1.29 -8.25
C ASN A 71 1.74 -2.21 -9.33
N TYR A 72 3.06 -2.29 -9.37
CA TYR A 72 3.78 -3.16 -10.31
C TYR A 72 3.39 -4.62 -10.11
N SER A 73 3.26 -5.06 -8.86
CA SER A 73 2.87 -6.44 -8.50
C SER A 73 1.40 -6.77 -8.75
N LEU A 74 0.53 -5.76 -8.83
CA LEU A 74 -0.90 -5.89 -9.06
C LEU A 74 -1.26 -6.00 -10.55
N ARG A 75 -0.40 -5.47 -11.43
CA ARG A 75 -0.46 -5.72 -12.88
C ARG A 75 -0.14 -7.19 -13.17
#